data_AF-A0AAU7APE5-F1
#
_entry.id   AF-A0AAU7APE5-F1
#
_cell.length_a   1.000
_cell.length_b   1.000
_cell.length_c   1.000
_cell.angle_alpha   90.00
_cell.angle_beta   90.00
_cell.angle_gamma   90.00
#
_symmetry.space_group_name_H-M   'P 1'
#
loop_
_entity.id
_entity.type
_entity.pdbx_description
1 polymer ?
#
loop_
_entity_poly.entity_id
_entity_poly.type
_entity_poly.pdbx_seq_one_letter_code
_entity_poly.pdbx_strand_id
1 'polypeptide(L)' 'MALGRSYPETGGKNESAVHWDMICDLRRGPGGRLTADGVAVLEDGRFT' A
#
# COMPACT_ATOMS: atom_id res chain seq x y z
N MET A 1 1.87 0.92 2.55
CA MET A 1 3.05 0.75 1.65
C MET A 1 4.29 0.79 2.52
N ALA A 2 5.44 0.26 2.08
CA ALA A 2 6.68 0.39 2.83
C ALA A 2 7.85 0.77 1.92
N LEU A 3 8.82 1.52 2.46
CA LEU A 3 10.10 1.79 1.84
C LEU A 3 11.20 0.98 2.54
N GLY A 4 12.13 0.45 1.75
CA GLY A 4 13.33 -0.22 2.26
C GLY A 4 13.20 -1.74 2.31
N ARG A 5 13.72 -2.35 3.38
CA ARG A 5 13.96 -3.79 3.49
C ARG A 5 12.72 -4.61 3.17
N SER A 6 12.89 -5.61 2.30
CA SER A 6 11.89 -6.64 2.05
C SER A 6 11.98 -7.79 3.06
N TYR A 7 10.86 -8.47 3.29
CA TYR A 7 10.83 -9.77 3.97
C TYR A 7 11.27 -10.86 2.97
N PRO A 8 12.38 -11.60 3.21
CA PRO A 8 12.87 -12.59 2.25
C PRO A 8 11.88 -13.69 1.89
N GLU A 9 11.02 -14.09 2.84
CA GLU A 9 9.99 -15.10 2.67
C GLU A 9 8.90 -14.72 1.66
N THR A 10 8.75 -13.43 1.33
CA THR A 10 7.82 -12.94 0.29
C THR A 10 8.47 -12.89 -1.09
N GLY A 11 9.73 -13.31 -1.22
CA GLY A 11 10.51 -13.26 -2.46
C GLY A 11 11.07 -11.87 -2.80
N GLY A 12 10.90 -10.89 -1.90
CA GLY A 12 11.43 -9.55 -2.08
C GLY A 12 12.97 -9.53 -1.97
N LYS A 13 13.61 -8.78 -2.87
CA LYS A 13 15.08 -8.71 -2.99
C LYS A 13 15.68 -7.41 -2.45
N ASN A 14 14.86 -6.49 -1.93
CA ASN A 14 15.35 -5.19 -1.52
C ASN A 14 16.03 -5.28 -0.16
N GLU A 15 17.35 -5.06 -0.14
CA GLU A 15 18.15 -5.00 1.08
C GLU A 15 18.35 -3.54 1.48
N SER A 16 18.02 -3.23 2.73
CA SER A 16 18.17 -1.88 3.28
C SER A 16 18.28 -1.95 4.80
N ALA A 17 18.94 -0.97 5.41
CA ALA A 17 18.98 -0.80 6.85
C ALA A 17 17.65 -0.26 7.43
N VAL A 18 16.79 0.29 6.57
CA VAL A 18 15.50 0.88 6.98
C VAL A 18 14.35 0.02 6.47
N HIS A 19 13.31 -0.08 7.28
CA HIS A 19 11.98 -0.50 6.86
C HIS A 19 11.00 0.52 7.44
N TRP A 20 10.29 1.25 6.58
CA TRP A 20 9.35 2.29 7.01
C TRP A 20 8.02 2.14 6.30
N ASP A 21 6.97 1.89 7.08
CA ASP A 21 5.57 1.92 6.65
C ASP A 21 5.01 3.33 6.43
N MET A 22 4.47 3.55 5.24
CA MET A 22 3.68 4.71 4.85
C MET A 22 2.19 4.37 4.85
N ILE A 23 1.43 5.20 5.56
CA ILE A 23 -0.03 5.11 5.65
C ILE A 23 -0.66 6.15 4.72
N CYS A 24 -1.54 5.69 3.83
CA CYS A 24 -2.35 6.54 2.98
C CYS A 24 -3.81 6.46 3.45
N ASP A 25 -4.35 7.57 3.97
CA ASP A 25 -5.75 7.63 4.39
C ASP A 25 -6.64 7.98 3.19
N LEU A 26 -7.42 7.00 2.71
CA LEU A 26 -8.32 7.17 1.56
C LEU A 26 -9.66 7.82 1.91
N ARG A 27 -9.93 8.16 3.18
CA ARG A 27 -11.24 8.69 3.63
C ARG A 27 -11.35 10.21 3.55
N ARG A 28 -10.24 10.92 3.35
CA ARG A 28 -10.13 12.38 3.49
C ARG A 28 -9.86 13.05 2.13
N GLY A 29 -10.26 14.32 1.99
CA GLY A 29 -10.06 15.10 0.76
C GLY A 29 -11.14 14.82 -0.31
N PRO A 30 -10.84 14.92 -1.61
CA PRO A 30 -11.80 14.65 -2.70
C PRO A 30 -12.22 13.18 -2.86
N GLY A 31 -11.96 12.33 -1.86
CA GLY A 31 -12.13 10.88 -1.92
C GLY A 31 -10.87 10.14 -2.38
N GLY A 32 -10.78 8.84 -2.12
CA GLY A 32 -9.60 8.01 -2.39
C GLY A 32 -9.96 6.63 -2.91
N ARG A 33 -9.20 6.12 -3.89
CA ARG A 33 -9.46 4.83 -4.54
C ARG A 33 -8.20 3.97 -4.63
N LEU A 34 -8.32 2.70 -4.27
CA LEU A 34 -7.33 1.65 -4.51
C LEU A 34 -7.88 0.70 -5.57
N THR A 35 -7.09 0.43 -6.60
CA THR A 35 -7.44 -0.55 -7.65
C THR A 35 -6.42 -1.67 -7.68
N ALA A 36 -6.88 -2.89 -7.92
CA ALA A 36 -6.06 -4.06 -8.24
C ALA A 36 -6.45 -4.54 -9.63
N ASP A 37 -5.48 -4.66 -10.55
CA ASP A 37 -5.72 -5.06 -11.94
C ASP A 37 -6.80 -4.23 -12.66
N GLY A 38 -6.86 -2.94 -12.35
CA GLY A 38 -7.85 -2.00 -12.91
C GLY A 38 -9.23 -2.06 -12.24
N VAL A 39 -9.46 -2.99 -11.32
CA VAL A 39 -10.73 -3.14 -10.57
C VAL A 39 -10.64 -2.40 -9.24
N ALA A 40 -11.65 -1.62 -8.89
CA ALA A 40 -11.73 -0.98 -7.57
C ALA A 40 -11.90 -2.04 -6.48
N VAL A 41 -11.08 -1.94 -5.43
CA VAL A 41 -11.13 -2.84 -4.26
C VAL A 41 -11.35 -2.08 -2.94
N LEU A 42 -11.05 -0.79 -2.93
CA LEU A 42 -11.31 0.12 -1.82
C LEU A 42 -11.64 1.50 -2.38
N GLU A 43 -12.75 2.09 -1.96
CA GLU A 43 -13.19 3.43 -2.36
C GLU A 43 -13.74 4.17 -1.14
N ASP A 44 -13.24 5.39 -0.91
CA ASP A 44 -13.57 6.24 0.25
C ASP A 44 -13.47 5.51 1.61
N GLY A 45 -12.47 4.63 1.72
CA GLY A 45 -12.21 3.81 2.90
C GLY A 45 -13.17 2.64 3.11
N ARG A 46 -13.96 2.25 2.10
CA ARG A 46 -14.84 1.08 2.14
C ARG A 46 -14.41 0.06 1.09
N PHE A 47 -14.45 -1.22 1.47
CA PHE A 47 -14.21 -2.32 0.53
C PHE A 47 -15.40 -2.50 -0.40
N THR A 48 -15.12 -2.92 -1.63
CA THR A 48 -16.09 -3.18 -2.70
C THR A 48 -16.06 -4.63 -3.13
#